data_AF-W4VB86-F1
#
_entry.id   AF-W4VB86-F1
#
_cell.length_a   1.000
_cell.length_b   1.000
_cell.length_c   1.000
_cell.angle_alpha   90.00
_cell.angle_beta   90.00
_cell.angle_gamma   90.00
#
_symmetry.space_group_name_H-M   'P 1'
#
loop_
_entity.id
_entity.type
_entity.pdbx_description
1 polymer ?
#
loop_
_entity_poly.entity_id
_entity_poly.type
_entity_poly.pdbx_seq_one_letter_code
_entity_poly.pdbx_strand_id
1 'polypeptide(L)'
;MKKVISMIVVVAMLTTIFAAMIPQSISAAGTMTVEIGKVTGAVGTTVQIPVTLSGVPSKGIANGDFVLGYDPKVLDVTTVTAGI
;
A
#
# COMPACT_ATOMS: atom_id res chain seq x y z
N MET A 1 -40.28 18.68 30.50
CA MET A 1 -38.88 19.06 30.19
C MET A 1 -37.91 17.89 30.35
N LYS A 2 -37.74 17.28 31.54
CA LYS A 2 -36.80 16.14 31.77
C LYS A 2 -37.04 14.91 30.86
N LYS A 3 -38.31 14.55 30.63
CA LYS A 3 -38.71 13.43 29.75
C LYS A 3 -38.40 13.70 28.27
N VAL A 4 -38.52 14.96 27.83
CA VAL A 4 -38.24 15.39 26.45
C VAL A 4 -36.73 15.39 26.19
N ILE A 5 -35.94 15.90 27.14
CA ILE A 5 -34.47 15.85 27.07
C ILE A 5 -33.98 14.41 27.07
N SER A 6 -34.51 13.55 27.94
CA SER A 6 -34.17 12.13 27.97
C SER A 6 -34.51 11.41 26.67
N MET A 7 -35.65 11.75 26.03
CA MET A 7 -36.04 11.16 24.74
C MET A 7 -35.09 11.58 23.61
N ILE A 8 -34.67 12.85 23.59
CA ILE A 8 -33.71 13.35 22.59
C ILE A 8 -32.34 12.67 22.74
N VAL A 9 -31.87 12.44 23.98
CA VAL A 9 -30.60 11.75 24.22
C VAL A 9 -30.67 10.28 23.79
N VAL A 10 -31.78 9.60 24.06
CA VAL A 10 -31.98 8.21 23.63
C VAL A 10 -32.03 8.11 22.11
N VAL A 11 -32.73 9.03 21.43
CA VAL A 11 -32.78 9.06 19.96
C VAL A 11 -31.38 9.33 19.39
N ALA A 12 -30.62 10.29 19.94
CA ALA A 12 -29.26 10.57 19.50
C ALA A 12 -28.34 9.35 19.66
N MET A 13 -28.40 8.64 20.80
CA MET A 13 -27.64 7.41 21.02
C MET A 13 -28.08 6.27 20.09
N LEU A 14 -29.38 6.13 19.82
CA LEU A 14 -29.87 5.10 18.90
C LEU A 14 -29.40 5.36 17.47
N THR A 15 -29.37 6.63 17.04
CA THR A 15 -28.90 7.00 15.70
C THR A 15 -27.42 6.75 15.49
N THR A 16 -26.57 6.91 16.52
CA THR A 16 -25.13 6.63 16.38
C THR A 16 -24.82 5.14 16.36
N ILE A 17 -25.59 4.31 17.09
CA ILE A 17 -25.42 2.84 17.08
C ILE A 17 -25.82 2.26 15.71
N PHE A 18 -26.91 2.73 15.10
CA PHE A 18 -27.32 2.30 13.76
C PHE A 18 -26.31 2.72 12.67
N ALA A 19 -25.68 3.89 12.80
CA ALA A 19 -24.64 4.34 11.87
C ALA A 19 -23.37 3.48 11.92
N ALA A 20 -23.05 2.87 13.08
CA ALA A 20 -21.89 2.00 13.24
C ALA A 20 -22.10 0.58 12.67
N MET A 21 -23.34 0.16 12.39
CA MET A 21 -23.68 -1.15 11.82
C MET A 21 -23.68 -1.17 10.27
N ILE A 22 -23.39 -0.05 9.62
CA ILE A 22 -23.23 0.00 8.16
C ILE A 22 -21.90 -0.69 7.83
N PRO A 23 -21.88 -1.73 6.97
CA PRO A 23 -20.63 -2.34 6.52
C PRO A 23 -19.77 -1.26 5.86
N GLN A 24 -18.66 -0.91 6.49
CA GLN A 24 -17.71 0.01 5.89
C GLN A 24 -17.00 -0.73 4.76
N SER A 25 -17.37 -0.43 3.51
CA SER A 25 -16.58 -0.86 2.36
C SER A 25 -15.26 -0.11 2.38
N ILE A 26 -14.20 -0.74 2.87
CA ILE A 26 -12.84 -0.22 2.72
C ILE A 26 -12.52 -0.32 1.23
N SER A 27 -12.56 0.81 0.53
CA SER A 27 -12.04 0.90 -0.82
C SER A 27 -10.52 0.78 -0.75
N ALA A 28 -9.98 -0.34 -1.22
CA ALA A 28 -8.56 -0.46 -1.52
C ALA A 28 -8.30 0.34 -2.80
N ALA A 29 -8.24 1.66 -2.71
CA ALA A 29 -8.01 2.53 -3.86
C ALA A 29 -6.78 3.40 -3.67
N GLY A 30 -5.64 2.74 -3.43
CA GLY A 30 -4.35 3.28 -3.80
C GLY A 30 -3.75 2.35 -4.85
N THR A 31 -3.48 2.86 -6.05
CA THR A 31 -2.60 2.15 -7.00
C THR A 31 -1.18 2.19 -6.45
N MET A 32 -0.67 1.03 -6.05
CA MET A 32 0.74 0.85 -5.73
C MET A 32 1.50 0.56 -7.02
N THR A 33 2.67 1.16 -7.18
CA THR A 33 3.53 0.99 -8.35
C THR A 33 4.86 0.39 -7.95
N VAL A 34 5.32 -0.60 -8.72
CA VAL A 34 6.70 -1.10 -8.65
C VAL A 34 7.47 -0.45 -9.80
N GLU A 35 8.42 0.42 -9.47
CA GLU A 35 9.26 1.10 -10.44
C GLU A 35 10.66 0.48 -10.48
N ILE A 36 11.14 0.20 -11.69
CA ILE A 36 12.50 -0.29 -11.95
C ILE A 36 13.33 0.86 -12.47
N GLY A 37 14.36 1.23 -11.71
CA GLY A 37 15.26 2.32 -12.08
C GLY A 37 16.06 2.02 -13.33
N LYS A 38 16.44 3.09 -14.04
CA LYS A 38 17.34 3.00 -15.19
C LYS A 38 18.75 3.36 -14.75
N VAL A 39 19.72 2.54 -15.15
CA VAL A 39 21.13 2.73 -14.83
C VAL A 39 21.95 2.53 -16.09
N THR A 40 22.99 3.34 -16.26
CA THR A 40 23.99 3.16 -17.31
C THR A 40 25.27 2.64 -16.66
N GLY A 41 25.84 1.57 -17.21
CA GLY A 41 27.10 0.98 -16.76
C GLY A 41 28.00 0.67 -17.94
N ALA A 42 29.31 0.62 -17.70
CA ALA A 42 30.25 0.14 -18.70
C ALA A 42 30.25 -1.41 -18.74
N VAL A 43 30.60 -1.98 -19.89
CA VAL A 43 30.71 -3.44 -20.05
C VAL A 43 31.70 -4.01 -19.02
N GLY A 44 31.29 -5.07 -18.32
CA GLY A 44 32.11 -5.74 -17.29
C GLY A 44 32.09 -5.07 -15.91
N THR A 45 31.35 -3.97 -15.73
CA THR A 45 31.18 -3.33 -14.42
C THR A 45 29.90 -3.79 -13.74
N THR A 46 29.93 -3.82 -12.40
CA THR A 46 28.72 -4.05 -11.59
C THR A 46 27.93 -2.74 -11.44
N VAL A 47 26.63 -2.81 -11.65
CA VAL A 47 25.69 -1.71 -11.41
C VAL A 47 24.62 -2.13 -10.40
N GLN A 48 24.05 -1.16 -9.69
CA GLN A 48 22.93 -1.38 -8.79
C GLN A 48 21.66 -0.77 -9.39
N ILE A 49 20.68 -1.61 -9.73
CA ILE A 49 19.39 -1.19 -10.29
C ILE A 49 18.39 -1.05 -9.15
N PRO A 50 17.90 0.17 -8.82
CA PRO A 50 16.96 0.33 -7.73
C PRO A 50 15.56 -0.16 -8.13
N VAL A 51 14.87 -0.75 -7.16
CA VAL A 51 13.45 -1.14 -7.27
C VAL A 51 12.69 -0.37 -6.20
N THR A 52 11.72 0.43 -6.59
CA THR A 52 11.00 1.33 -5.68
C THR A 52 9.51 1.01 -5.66
N LEU A 53 8.95 0.92 -4.45
CA LEU A 53 7.50 0.80 -4.24
C LEU A 53 6.94 2.19 -3.93
N SER A 54 6.05 2.69 -4.78
CA SER A 54 5.37 3.98 -4.57
C SER A 54 3.86 3.79 -4.44
N GLY A 55 3.18 4.73 -3.78
CA GLY A 55 1.74 4.59 -3.49
C GLY A 55 1.42 3.49 -2.46
N VAL A 56 2.36 3.20 -1.56
CA VAL A 56 2.16 2.21 -0.48
C VAL A 56 0.96 2.62 0.38
N PRO A 57 -0.04 1.74 0.60
CA PRO A 57 -1.18 2.05 1.44
C PRO A 57 -0.76 2.46 2.86
N SER A 58 -1.49 3.39 3.49
CA SER A 58 -1.20 3.83 4.87
C SER A 58 -1.33 2.71 5.91
N LYS A 59 -2.04 1.62 5.57
CA LYS A 59 -2.13 0.39 6.38
C LYS A 59 -0.95 -0.56 6.16
N GLY A 60 -0.03 -0.23 5.25
CA GLY A 60 1.14 -1.04 4.89
C GLY A 60 0.85 -2.13 3.85
N ILE A 61 1.88 -2.90 3.56
CA ILE A 61 1.85 -4.09 2.70
C ILE A 61 2.07 -5.29 3.60
N ALA A 62 1.13 -6.25 3.60
CA ALA A 62 1.29 -7.47 4.39
C ALA A 62 2.25 -8.46 3.73
N ASN A 63 2.12 -8.67 2.42
CA ASN A 63 2.97 -9.53 1.61
C ASN A 63 3.09 -8.94 0.19
N GLY A 64 4.17 -9.24 -0.51
CA GLY A 64 4.37 -8.85 -1.90
C GLY A 64 5.21 -9.88 -2.64
N ASP A 65 4.82 -10.19 -3.87
CA ASP A 65 5.54 -11.08 -4.78
C ASP A 65 5.52 -10.48 -6.18
N PHE A 66 6.67 -10.42 -6.82
CA PHE A 66 6.83 -9.95 -8.19
C PHE A 66 8.08 -10.55 -8.83
N VAL A 67 8.05 -10.66 -10.16
CA VAL A 67 9.14 -11.23 -10.95
C VAL A 67 9.74 -10.14 -11.84
N LEU A 68 11.06 -10.07 -11.88
CA LEU A 68 11.79 -9.18 -12.77
C LEU A 68 12.37 -9.97 -13.95
N GLY A 69 11.96 -9.63 -15.16
CA GLY A 69 12.58 -10.13 -16.39
C GLY A 69 13.80 -9.31 -16.76
N TYR A 70 14.87 -9.97 -17.20
CA TYR A 70 16.07 -9.34 -17.74
C TYR A 70 16.65 -10.18 -18.88
N ASP A 71 17.53 -9.59 -19.69
CA ASP A 71 18.28 -10.31 -20.72
C ASP A 71 19.59 -10.86 -20.12
N PRO A 72 19.73 -12.19 -19.95
CA PRO A 72 20.94 -12.79 -19.38
C PRO A 72 22.17 -12.68 -20.30
N LYS A 73 22.00 -12.26 -21.56
CA LYS A 73 23.14 -11.95 -22.44
C LYS A 73 23.75 -10.58 -22.15
N VAL A 74 23.03 -9.72 -21.41
CA VAL A 74 23.43 -8.35 -21.08
C VAL A 74 23.78 -8.20 -19.60
N LEU A 75 22.99 -8.83 -18.71
CA LEU A 75 23.15 -8.71 -17.25
C LEU A 75 23.30 -10.09 -16.60
N ASP A 76 24.13 -10.15 -15.56
CA ASP A 76 24.20 -11.27 -14.62
C ASP A 76 23.81 -10.77 -13.21
N VAL A 77 22.84 -11.43 -12.58
CA VAL A 77 22.32 -11.02 -11.27
C VAL A 77 23.15 -11.68 -10.18
N THR A 78 24.07 -10.91 -9.61
CA THR A 78 25.01 -11.41 -8.59
C THR A 78 24.45 -11.34 -7.18
N THR A 79 23.64 -10.32 -6.87
CA THR A 79 23.08 -10.09 -5.52
C THR A 79 21.74 -9.39 -5.59
N VAL A 80 20.88 -9.65 -4.60
CA VAL A 80 19.65 -8.89 -4.34
C VAL A 80 19.65 -8.48 -2.88
N THR A 81 19.53 -7.18 -2.63
CA THR A 81 19.53 -6.59 -1.28
C THR A 81 18.22 -5.86 -1.05
N ALA A 82 17.64 -6.02 0.14
CA ALA A 82 16.48 -5.23 0.54
C ALA A 82 16.81 -3.73 0.54
N GLY A 83 15.86 -2.92 0.10
CA GLY A 83 15.92 -1.46 0.22
C GLY A 83 15.72 -0.99 1.67
N ILE A 84 16.00 0.28 1.92
CA ILE A 84 15.76 0.98 3.20
C ILE A 84 14.42 1.71 3.21
#